data_AF-A0A2E4QW22-F1
#
_entry.id   AF-A0A2E4QW22-F1
#
_cell.length_a   1.000
_cell.length_b   1.000
_cell.length_c   1.000
_cell.angle_alpha   90.00
_cell.angle_beta   90.00
_cell.angle_gamma   90.00
#
_symmetry.space_group_name_H-M   'P 1'
#
loop_
_entity.id
_entity.type
_entity.pdbx_description
1 polymer ?
#
loop_
_entity_poly.entity_id
_entity_poly.type
_entity_poly.pdbx_seq_one_letter_code
_entity_poly.pdbx_strand_id
1 'polypeptide(L)'
;MTYEERYEDQFLAQCQKALRAMLRHLLALMDQTSLDALIWLPRASHSRLLAIIRPAELMARRMLLVMACSLTLPPARPRILEKRSKSAAPTQKPLPGFKITEPWPSTTPYSQRKPFARPAPRIWAWDQDGFLIGAPPPQDPEPIPDGARLIARMKALESVIAEPERYARRMARWFIRPTSARRPWPLAIQLPRINKRGDWYDNITNAQHFAVCAIKRRPNVIPDTS
;
A
#
# COMPACT_ATOMS: atom_id res chain seq x y z
N MET A 1 -5.94 -9.69 30.91
CA MET A 1 -5.13 -8.66 30.25
C MET A 1 -3.77 -9.26 29.97
N THR A 2 -3.43 -9.48 28.70
CA THR A 2 -2.15 -10.11 28.34
C THR A 2 -1.00 -9.10 28.48
N TYR A 3 0.24 -9.57 28.67
CA TYR A 3 1.43 -8.70 28.71
C TYR A 3 1.44 -7.75 27.52
N GLU A 4 1.14 -8.27 26.32
CA GLU A 4 1.13 -7.50 25.08
C GLU A 4 0.14 -6.32 25.07
N GLU A 5 -1.04 -6.46 25.68
CA GLU A 5 -2.03 -5.37 25.76
C GLU A 5 -1.51 -4.20 26.60
N ARG A 6 -0.71 -4.49 27.64
CA ARG A 6 -0.11 -3.44 28.49
C ARG A 6 0.96 -2.63 27.75
N TYR A 7 1.65 -3.25 26.80
CA TYR A 7 2.75 -2.61 26.06
C TYR A 7 2.35 -2.13 24.66
N GLU A 8 1.11 -2.36 24.23
CA GLU A 8 0.64 -1.96 22.90
C GLU A 8 0.73 -0.44 22.70
N ASP A 9 0.26 0.34 23.66
CA ASP A 9 0.30 1.82 23.58
C ASP A 9 1.73 2.36 23.55
N GLN A 10 2.62 1.80 24.37
CA GLN A 10 4.04 2.18 24.40
C GLN A 10 4.71 1.84 23.07
N PHE A 11 4.43 0.65 22.53
CA PHE A 11 4.91 0.21 21.23
C PHE A 11 4.43 1.14 20.11
N LEU A 12 3.14 1.50 20.07
CA LEU A 12 2.58 2.39 19.06
C LEU A 12 3.23 3.77 19.12
N ALA A 13 3.42 4.33 20.33
CA ALA A 13 4.13 5.60 20.51
C ALA A 13 5.59 5.52 20.03
N GLN A 14 6.29 4.43 20.34
CA GLN A 14 7.67 4.19 19.88
C GLN A 14 7.75 4.08 18.35
N CYS A 15 6.84 3.33 17.72
CA CYS A 15 6.77 3.22 16.27
C CYS A 15 6.51 4.57 15.60
N GLN A 16 5.59 5.38 16.12
CA GLN A 16 5.33 6.72 15.58
C GLN A 16 6.57 7.63 15.71
N LYS A 17 7.24 7.60 16.87
CA LYS A 17 8.49 8.35 17.09
C LYS A 17 9.58 7.92 16.10
N ALA A 18 9.76 6.62 15.90
CA ALA A 18 10.74 6.08 14.95
C ALA A 18 10.38 6.46 13.50
N LEU A 19 9.11 6.36 13.09
CA LEU A 19 8.65 6.77 11.76
C LEU A 19 8.92 8.25 11.49
N ARG A 20 8.63 9.13 12.47
CA ARG A 20 8.93 10.57 12.37
C ARG A 20 10.43 10.81 12.23
N ALA A 21 11.27 10.10 12.98
CA ALA A 21 12.72 10.22 12.88
C ALA A 21 13.23 9.78 11.49
N MET A 22 12.74 8.66 10.96
CA MET A 22 13.08 8.20 9.61
C MET A 22 12.63 9.17 8.53
N LEU A 23 11.44 9.77 8.67
CA LEU A 23 10.93 10.76 7.73
C LEU A 23 11.76 12.05 7.75
N ARG A 24 12.15 12.54 8.94
CA ARG A 24 13.07 13.69 9.04
C ARG A 24 14.42 13.39 8.41
N HIS A 25 14.96 12.18 8.60
CA HIS A 25 16.21 11.78 7.97
C HIS A 25 16.09 11.75 6.44
N LEU A 26 14.97 11.27 5.90
CA LEU A 26 14.68 11.32 4.47
C LEU A 26 14.57 12.75 3.94
N LEU A 27 13.88 13.63 4.66
CA LEU A 27 13.78 15.05 4.28
C LEU A 27 15.15 15.74 4.32
N ALA A 28 15.98 15.46 5.33
CA ALA A 28 17.34 16.00 5.40
C ALA A 28 18.23 15.51 4.25
N LEU A 29 18.10 14.23 3.83
CA LEU A 29 18.77 13.71 2.65
C LEU A 29 18.26 14.35 1.35
N MET A 30 16.99 14.72 1.32
CA MET A 30 16.38 15.39 0.16
C MET A 30 16.73 16.87 0.08
N ASP A 31 16.89 17.58 1.20
CA ASP A 31 17.28 19.00 1.21
C ASP A 31 18.68 19.20 0.59
N GLN A 32 19.53 18.17 0.68
CA GLN A 32 20.81 18.12 -0.01
C GLN A 32 20.70 17.92 -1.54
N THR A 33 19.51 17.56 -2.05
CA THR A 33 19.25 17.30 -3.47
C THR A 33 18.18 18.26 -3.98
N SER A 34 18.54 19.20 -4.85
CA SER A 34 17.57 20.15 -5.43
C SER A 34 16.28 19.45 -5.89
N LEU A 35 15.12 20.01 -5.52
CA LEU A 35 13.80 19.40 -5.77
C LEU A 35 13.53 19.14 -7.26
N ASP A 36 14.09 19.96 -8.15
CA ASP A 36 13.99 19.77 -9.60
C ASP A 36 14.82 18.57 -10.10
N ALA A 37 15.91 18.25 -9.38
CA ALA A 37 16.75 17.09 -9.65
C ALA A 37 16.10 15.77 -9.16
N LEU A 38 15.02 15.82 -8.36
CA LEU A 38 14.33 14.61 -7.93
C LEU A 38 13.66 13.88 -9.09
N ILE A 39 13.18 14.61 -10.11
CA ILE A 39 12.58 14.02 -11.31
C ILE A 39 13.60 13.12 -12.03
N TRP A 40 14.87 13.51 -11.98
CA TRP A 40 16.00 12.84 -12.64
C TRP A 40 17.04 12.35 -11.63
N LEU A 41 16.58 11.69 -10.57
CA LEU A 41 17.47 11.28 -9.49
C LEU A 41 18.47 10.21 -9.97
N PRO A 42 19.79 10.36 -9.71
CA PRO A 42 20.76 9.31 -9.99
C PRO A 42 20.37 7.98 -9.31
N ARG A 43 20.58 6.86 -10.00
CA ARG A 43 20.21 5.52 -9.51
C ARG A 43 20.76 5.20 -8.11
N ALA A 44 21.97 5.68 -7.80
CA ALA A 44 22.60 5.50 -6.49
C ALA A 44 21.81 6.21 -5.38
N SER A 45 21.46 7.48 -5.58
CA SER A 45 20.65 8.28 -4.63
C SER A 45 19.26 7.67 -4.47
N HIS A 46 18.65 7.23 -5.58
CA HIS A 46 17.35 6.56 -5.55
C HIS A 46 17.40 5.28 -4.70
N SER A 47 18.44 4.46 -4.90
CA SER A 47 18.62 3.22 -4.14
C SER A 47 18.85 3.48 -2.64
N ARG A 48 19.60 4.53 -2.29
CA ARG A 48 19.80 4.95 -0.89
C ARG A 48 18.50 5.41 -0.23
N LEU A 49 17.71 6.26 -0.91
CA LEU A 49 16.41 6.71 -0.39
C LEU A 49 15.44 5.53 -0.24
N LEU A 50 15.39 4.64 -1.22
CA LEU A 50 14.58 3.42 -1.12
C LEU A 50 15.01 2.49 0.01
N ALA A 51 16.30 2.43 0.34
CA ALA A 51 16.81 1.63 1.45
C ALA A 51 16.30 2.11 2.81
N ILE A 52 15.90 3.39 2.93
CA ILE A 52 15.32 3.96 4.16
C ILE A 52 13.78 3.95 4.10
N ILE A 53 13.20 4.33 2.96
CA ILE A 53 11.74 4.38 2.76
C ILE A 53 11.12 2.99 2.94
N ARG A 54 11.69 1.94 2.32
CA ARG A 54 11.10 0.59 2.39
C ARG A 54 10.95 0.09 3.84
N PRO A 55 11.97 0.19 4.72
CA PRO A 55 11.83 -0.07 6.15
C PRO A 55 10.75 0.78 6.85
N ALA A 56 10.70 2.10 6.59
CA ALA A 56 9.72 2.99 7.21
C ALA A 56 8.28 2.59 6.84
N GLU A 57 8.02 2.33 5.57
CA GLU A 57 6.74 1.85 5.08
C GLU A 57 6.32 0.52 5.70
N LEU A 58 7.30 -0.36 5.86
CA LEU A 58 7.09 -1.68 6.40
C LEU A 58 6.74 -1.63 7.89
N MET A 59 7.35 -0.71 8.63
CA MET A 59 7.03 -0.39 10.03
C MET A 59 5.64 0.27 10.12
N ALA A 60 5.34 1.26 9.28
CA ALA A 60 4.04 1.92 9.24
C ALA A 60 2.90 0.93 8.99
N ARG A 61 3.09 -0.02 8.07
CA ARG A 61 2.11 -1.08 7.80
C ARG A 61 1.85 -1.98 9.01
N ARG A 62 2.90 -2.36 9.74
CA ARG A 62 2.78 -3.20 10.95
C ARG A 62 2.08 -2.46 12.07
N MET A 63 2.46 -1.21 12.31
CA MET A 63 1.77 -0.32 13.24
C MET A 63 0.28 -0.22 12.91
N LEU A 64 -0.07 0.06 11.66
CA LEU A 64 -1.46 0.12 11.20
C LEU A 64 -2.19 -1.22 11.34
N LEU A 65 -1.50 -2.35 11.17
CA LEU A 65 -2.09 -3.67 11.36
C LEU A 65 -2.44 -3.90 12.82
N VAL A 66 -1.53 -3.59 13.75
CA VAL A 66 -1.77 -3.72 15.19
C VAL A 66 -3.00 -2.89 15.57
N MET A 67 -3.01 -1.60 15.19
CA MET A 67 -4.16 -0.73 15.39
C MET A 67 -5.45 -1.26 14.73
N ALA A 68 -5.36 -1.82 13.53
CA ALA A 68 -6.52 -2.34 12.81
C ALA A 68 -7.09 -3.62 13.44
N CYS A 69 -6.27 -4.41 14.14
CA CYS A 69 -6.70 -5.59 14.86
C CYS A 69 -7.40 -5.26 16.19
N SER A 70 -7.05 -4.16 16.85
CA SER A 70 -7.73 -3.69 18.06
C SER A 70 -9.05 -2.94 17.77
N LEU A 71 -9.29 -2.53 16.52
CA LEU A 71 -10.54 -1.89 16.12
C LEU A 71 -11.69 -2.89 15.92
N THR A 72 -12.76 -2.71 16.70
CA THR A 72 -14.07 -3.29 16.42
C THR A 72 -14.82 -2.39 15.44
N LEU A 73 -15.19 -2.93 14.27
CA LEU A 73 -15.99 -2.19 13.29
C LEU A 73 -17.33 -2.88 13.07
N PRO A 74 -18.41 -2.13 12.86
CA PRO A 74 -19.69 -2.71 12.49
C PRO A 74 -19.57 -3.43 11.14
N PRO A 75 -20.36 -4.48 10.91
CA PRO A 75 -20.38 -5.18 9.63
C PRO A 75 -20.67 -4.18 8.50
N ALA A 76 -19.91 -4.30 7.40
CA ALA A 76 -20.12 -3.44 6.25
C ALA A 76 -21.53 -3.69 5.68
N ARG A 77 -22.41 -2.70 5.76
CA ARG A 77 -23.73 -2.78 5.11
C ARG A 77 -23.51 -3.01 3.61
N PRO A 78 -24.21 -3.97 2.99
CA PRO A 78 -24.14 -4.16 1.55
C PRO A 78 -24.55 -2.84 0.89
N ARG A 79 -23.66 -2.27 0.07
CA ARG A 79 -24.05 -1.15 -0.79
C ARG A 79 -25.06 -1.71 -1.78
N ILE A 80 -26.33 -1.36 -1.62
CA ILE A 80 -27.32 -1.49 -2.66
C ILE A 80 -26.80 -0.63 -3.81
N LEU A 81 -26.29 -1.29 -4.85
CA LEU A 81 -25.89 -0.63 -6.08
C LEU A 81 -27.16 -0.17 -6.77
N GLU A 82 -27.65 1.00 -6.39
CA GLU A 82 -28.57 1.73 -7.25
C GLU A 82 -27.85 1.90 -8.59
N LYS A 83 -28.48 1.43 -9.67
CA LYS A 83 -27.99 1.50 -11.05
C LYS A 83 -27.81 2.98 -11.41
N ARG A 84 -26.68 3.56 -11.01
CA ARG A 84 -26.32 4.92 -11.38
C ARG A 84 -25.98 4.89 -12.86
N SER A 85 -26.78 5.58 -13.65
CA SER A 85 -26.58 5.78 -15.09
C SER A 85 -25.14 6.22 -15.34
N LYS A 86 -24.45 5.46 -16.21
CA LYS A 86 -23.03 5.63 -16.52
C LYS A 86 -22.83 6.96 -17.25
N SER A 87 -22.62 8.08 -16.53
CA SER A 87 -22.01 9.24 -17.17
C SER A 87 -20.50 8.97 -17.27
N ALA A 88 -20.03 8.89 -18.51
CA ALA A 88 -18.65 8.58 -18.86
C ALA A 88 -17.77 9.82 -18.64
N ALA A 89 -17.60 10.26 -17.39
CA ALA A 89 -16.55 11.21 -17.07
C ALA A 89 -15.20 10.46 -17.13
N PRO A 90 -14.17 10.98 -17.83
CA PRO A 90 -12.84 10.40 -17.85
C PRO A 90 -12.29 10.48 -16.43
N THR A 91 -12.45 9.39 -15.68
CA THR A 91 -11.88 9.28 -14.35
C THR A 91 -10.39 9.07 -14.59
N GLN A 92 -9.59 10.12 -14.37
CA GLN A 92 -8.13 10.00 -14.36
C GLN A 92 -7.80 8.76 -13.54
N LYS A 93 -7.15 7.78 -14.18
CA LYS A 93 -6.73 6.56 -13.47
C LYS A 93 -5.90 7.08 -12.30
N PRO A 94 -6.27 6.77 -11.04
CA PRO A 94 -5.50 7.25 -9.91
C PRO A 94 -4.06 6.81 -10.17
N LEU A 95 -3.14 7.77 -10.13
CA LEU A 95 -1.71 7.49 -10.20
C LEU A 95 -1.46 6.28 -9.28
N PRO A 96 -0.66 5.29 -9.68
CA PRO A 96 -0.31 4.14 -8.87
C PRO A 96 0.55 4.60 -7.68
N GLY A 97 -0.09 5.35 -6.78
CA GLY A 97 0.44 5.87 -5.55
C GLY A 97 0.62 4.73 -4.58
N PHE A 98 1.55 4.95 -3.68
CA PHE A 98 1.91 3.99 -2.67
C PHE A 98 0.74 3.70 -1.73
N LYS A 99 0.18 2.51 -1.88
CA LYS A 99 -0.94 2.05 -1.09
C LYS A 99 -0.41 1.44 0.22
N ILE A 100 -0.13 2.30 1.21
CA ILE A 100 0.22 1.83 2.57
C ILE A 100 -0.88 0.94 3.12
N THR A 101 -2.13 1.32 2.86
CA THR A 101 -3.33 0.69 3.43
C THR A 101 -4.13 -0.20 2.50
N GLU A 102 -3.77 -0.29 1.22
CA GLU A 102 -4.39 -1.33 0.41
C GLU A 102 -3.62 -2.62 0.63
N PRO A 103 -4.30 -3.78 0.67
CA PRO A 103 -3.60 -5.02 0.42
C PRO A 103 -2.79 -4.82 -0.86
N TRP A 104 -1.59 -5.38 -0.90
CA TRP A 104 -0.69 -5.29 -2.04
C TRP A 104 -1.46 -5.34 -3.38
N PRO A 105 -1.11 -4.52 -4.39
CA PRO A 105 -1.63 -4.76 -5.74
C PRO A 105 -1.37 -6.23 -6.03
N SER A 106 -2.45 -6.95 -6.31
CA SER A 106 -2.56 -8.39 -6.14
C SER A 106 -1.23 -9.10 -6.40
N THR A 107 -0.66 -9.70 -5.36
CA THR A 107 0.50 -10.59 -5.50
C THR A 107 0.16 -11.86 -6.26
N THR A 108 -1.06 -11.96 -6.83
CA THR A 108 -1.33 -12.87 -7.95
C THR A 108 -0.17 -12.71 -8.91
N PRO A 109 0.68 -13.75 -9.09
CA PRO A 109 1.71 -13.72 -10.11
C PRO A 109 1.05 -13.30 -11.41
N TYR A 110 1.81 -12.66 -12.30
CA TYR A 110 1.27 -12.18 -13.57
C TYR A 110 0.44 -13.25 -14.29
N SER A 111 0.83 -14.52 -14.16
CA SER A 111 0.11 -15.71 -14.64
C SER A 111 -1.30 -15.95 -14.07
N GLN A 112 -1.56 -15.54 -12.82
CA GLN A 112 -2.86 -15.68 -12.15
C GLN A 112 -3.71 -14.41 -12.25
N ARG A 113 -3.14 -13.31 -12.75
CA ARG A 113 -3.95 -12.17 -13.14
C ARG A 113 -4.67 -12.59 -14.41
N LYS A 114 -5.96 -12.95 -14.29
CA LYS A 114 -6.82 -12.97 -15.48
C LYS A 114 -6.68 -11.56 -16.07
N PRO A 115 -6.12 -11.42 -17.28
CA PRO A 115 -6.10 -10.11 -17.91
C PRO A 115 -7.53 -9.63 -17.84
N PHE A 116 -7.73 -8.38 -17.41
CA PHE A 116 -9.01 -7.72 -17.61
C PHE A 116 -9.11 -7.39 -19.11
N ALA A 117 -8.97 -8.42 -19.95
CA ALA A 117 -9.44 -8.48 -21.30
C ALA A 117 -10.95 -8.44 -21.15
N ARG A 118 -11.46 -7.23 -20.92
CA ARG A 118 -12.71 -6.91 -21.59
C ARG A 118 -12.37 -7.05 -23.07
N PRO A 119 -13.02 -7.93 -23.82
CA PRO A 119 -13.22 -7.62 -25.23
C PRO A 119 -14.05 -6.33 -25.20
N ALA A 120 -13.40 -5.18 -25.05
CA ALA A 120 -13.98 -3.96 -25.55
C ALA A 120 -14.30 -4.29 -27.02
N PRO A 121 -15.50 -4.00 -27.52
CA PRO A 121 -15.76 -4.18 -28.94
C PRO A 121 -14.62 -3.44 -29.65
N ARG A 122 -13.85 -4.16 -30.47
CA ARG A 122 -12.97 -3.49 -31.44
C ARG A 122 -13.95 -2.66 -32.25
N ILE A 123 -14.07 -1.37 -31.94
CA ILE A 123 -14.81 -0.45 -32.80
C ILE A 123 -13.95 -0.43 -34.06
N TRP A 124 -14.39 -1.17 -35.06
CA TRP A 124 -13.76 -1.14 -36.35
C TRP A 124 -14.16 0.18 -36.98
N ALA A 125 -13.18 0.98 -37.39
CA ALA A 125 -13.40 2.17 -38.16
C ALA A 125 -13.18 1.82 -39.64
N TRP A 126 -13.94 2.47 -40.53
CA TRP A 126 -13.65 2.43 -41.95
C TRP A 126 -12.55 3.45 -42.23
N ASP A 127 -11.49 3.01 -42.91
CA ASP A 127 -10.49 3.93 -43.45
C ASP A 127 -11.05 4.72 -44.65
N GLN A 128 -10.35 5.77 -45.06
CA GLN A 128 -10.69 6.57 -46.25
C GLN A 128 -10.76 5.71 -47.53
N ASP A 129 -10.00 4.62 -47.57
CA ASP A 129 -9.97 3.65 -48.68
C ASP A 129 -11.01 2.53 -48.53
N GLY A 130 -11.89 2.60 -47.53
CA GLY A 130 -12.96 1.62 -47.33
C GLY A 130 -12.53 0.31 -46.67
N PHE A 131 -11.33 0.24 -46.10
CA PHE A 131 -10.88 -0.93 -45.33
C PHE A 131 -11.28 -0.84 -43.85
N LEU A 132 -11.66 -1.98 -43.28
CA LEU A 132 -11.95 -2.12 -41.85
C LEU A 132 -10.66 -2.12 -41.04
N ILE A 133 -10.35 -1.01 -40.37
CA ILE A 133 -9.17 -0.85 -39.50
C ILE A 133 -9.59 -0.97 -38.04
N GLY A 134 -8.86 -1.80 -37.28
CA GLY A 134 -9.01 -1.83 -35.83
C GLY A 134 -8.49 -0.53 -35.22
N ALA A 135 -9.25 0.09 -34.32
CA ALA A 135 -8.79 1.28 -33.61
C ALA A 135 -7.35 1.09 -33.08
N PRO A 136 -6.46 2.08 -33.26
CA PRO A 136 -5.09 1.96 -32.82
C PRO A 136 -5.06 1.61 -31.32
N PRO A 137 -4.10 0.80 -30.86
CA PRO A 137 -3.98 0.49 -29.45
C PRO A 137 -3.92 1.82 -28.67
N PRO A 138 -4.65 1.94 -27.55
CA PRO A 138 -4.56 3.15 -26.74
C PRO A 138 -3.09 3.39 -26.40
N GLN A 139 -2.61 4.62 -26.61
CA GLN A 139 -1.25 5.00 -26.26
C GLN A 139 -0.99 4.60 -24.80
N ASP A 140 0.12 3.89 -24.58
CA ASP A 140 0.53 3.56 -23.22
C ASP A 140 0.74 4.86 -22.44
N PRO A 141 0.25 4.95 -21.20
CA PRO A 141 0.47 6.14 -20.39
C PRO A 141 1.96 6.37 -20.23
N GLU A 142 2.39 7.63 -20.36
CA GLU A 142 3.79 7.99 -20.18
C GLU A 142 4.33 7.43 -18.85
N PRO A 143 5.56 6.88 -18.85
CA PRO A 143 6.15 6.34 -17.64
C PRO A 143 6.33 7.46 -16.60
N ILE A 144 5.58 7.37 -15.51
CA ILE A 144 5.69 8.30 -14.38
C ILE A 144 7.16 8.32 -13.92
N PRO A 145 7.82 9.50 -13.85
CA PRO A 145 9.20 9.61 -13.39
C PRO A 145 9.40 8.97 -12.01
N ASP A 146 10.52 8.28 -11.82
CA ASP A 146 10.81 7.54 -10.57
C ASP A 146 10.79 8.46 -9.34
N GLY A 147 11.27 9.70 -9.48
CA GLY A 147 11.20 10.73 -8.44
C GLY A 147 9.79 11.05 -7.97
N ALA A 148 8.84 11.16 -8.89
CA ALA A 148 7.45 11.47 -8.57
C ALA A 148 6.82 10.35 -7.71
N ARG A 149 7.19 9.08 -7.98
CA ARG A 149 6.76 7.94 -7.17
C ARG A 149 7.36 7.99 -5.77
N LEU A 150 8.62 8.41 -5.63
CA LEU A 150 9.29 8.54 -4.35
C LEU A 150 8.63 9.62 -3.48
N ILE A 151 8.37 10.79 -4.05
CA ILE A 151 7.68 11.89 -3.37
C ILE A 151 6.28 11.46 -2.94
N ALA A 152 5.54 10.77 -3.82
CA ALA A 152 4.22 10.24 -3.48
C ALA A 152 4.25 9.24 -2.30
N ARG A 153 5.31 8.41 -2.21
CA ARG A 153 5.52 7.50 -1.09
C ARG A 153 5.76 8.23 0.23
N MET A 154 6.60 9.27 0.20
CA MET A 154 6.89 10.08 1.38
C MET A 154 5.67 10.85 1.86
N LYS A 155 4.91 11.48 0.95
CA LYS A 155 3.63 12.13 1.28
C LYS A 155 2.62 11.16 1.87
N ALA A 156 2.57 9.92 1.37
CA ALA A 156 1.71 8.89 1.94
C ALA A 156 2.17 8.46 3.35
N LEU A 157 3.48 8.36 3.59
CA LEU A 157 4.01 8.09 4.94
C LEU A 157 3.68 9.22 5.91
N GLU A 158 3.85 10.46 5.47
CA GLU A 158 3.52 11.65 6.24
C GLU A 158 2.04 11.66 6.63
N SER A 159 1.13 11.41 5.67
CA SER A 159 -0.30 11.38 5.96
C SER A 159 -0.68 10.24 6.91
N VAL A 160 0.00 9.09 6.84
CA VAL A 160 -0.19 7.97 7.80
C VAL A 160 0.28 8.34 9.20
N ILE A 161 1.38 9.07 9.32
CA ILE A 161 1.87 9.56 10.61
C ILE A 161 0.96 10.64 11.20
N ALA A 162 0.35 11.47 10.35
CA ALA A 162 -0.59 12.51 10.75
C ALA A 162 -1.94 11.94 11.22
N GLU A 163 -2.50 10.97 10.49
CA GLU A 163 -3.84 10.41 10.74
C GLU A 163 -3.85 8.87 10.83
N PRO A 164 -3.09 8.24 11.75
CA PRO A 164 -2.91 6.79 11.75
C PRO A 164 -4.22 6.02 11.91
N GLU A 165 -5.16 6.52 12.72
CA GLU A 165 -6.45 5.89 12.93
C GLU A 165 -7.30 5.77 11.66
N ARG A 166 -7.30 6.80 10.81
CA ARG A 166 -8.07 6.79 9.55
C ARG A 166 -7.63 5.65 8.66
N TYR A 167 -6.32 5.46 8.57
CA TYR A 167 -5.68 4.41 7.79
C TYR A 167 -5.88 3.03 8.44
N ALA A 168 -5.83 2.93 9.78
CA ALA A 168 -6.13 1.71 10.52
C ALA A 168 -7.59 1.28 10.32
N ARG A 169 -8.57 2.18 10.39
CA ARG A 169 -9.98 1.88 10.10
C ARG A 169 -10.18 1.38 8.67
N ARG A 170 -9.47 1.96 7.70
CA ARG A 170 -9.51 1.48 6.30
C ARG A 170 -8.97 0.05 6.19
N MET A 171 -7.87 -0.26 6.88
CA MET A 171 -7.30 -1.60 6.95
C MET A 171 -8.22 -2.59 7.69
N ALA A 172 -8.83 -2.18 8.79
CA ALA A 172 -9.81 -2.97 9.53
C ALA A 172 -11.06 -3.31 8.69
N ARG A 173 -11.59 -2.35 7.93
CA ARG A 173 -12.65 -2.61 6.94
C ARG A 173 -12.20 -3.58 5.87
N TRP A 174 -10.96 -3.43 5.41
CA TRP A 174 -10.40 -4.38 4.45
C TRP A 174 -10.39 -5.80 5.01
N PHE A 175 -10.14 -5.99 6.31
CA PHE A 175 -10.21 -7.28 7.02
C PHE A 175 -11.63 -7.84 7.26
N ILE A 176 -12.70 -7.10 7.02
CA ILE A 176 -14.09 -7.60 7.17
C ILE A 176 -14.72 -8.12 5.87
N ARG A 177 -14.26 -7.64 4.70
CA ARG A 177 -14.68 -8.14 3.37
C ARG A 177 -14.70 -9.70 3.23
N PRO A 178 -15.67 -10.31 2.52
CA PRO A 178 -15.71 -11.77 2.36
C PRO A 178 -14.45 -12.37 1.69
N THR A 179 -14.08 -13.58 2.10
CA THR A 179 -12.79 -14.26 1.86
C THR A 179 -12.58 -14.78 0.43
N SER A 180 -13.62 -14.87 -0.40
CA SER A 180 -13.54 -15.44 -1.76
C SER A 180 -12.54 -14.74 -2.69
N ALA A 181 -12.06 -13.55 -2.34
CA ALA A 181 -11.04 -12.79 -3.06
C ALA A 181 -9.75 -12.52 -2.24
N ARG A 182 -9.59 -13.16 -1.08
CA ARG A 182 -8.47 -12.87 -0.16
C ARG A 182 -7.37 -13.91 -0.25
N ARG A 183 -6.12 -13.44 -0.23
CA ARG A 183 -5.03 -14.26 0.30
C ARG A 183 -5.20 -14.38 1.82
N PRO A 184 -4.79 -15.50 2.42
CA PRO A 184 -4.92 -15.72 3.87
C PRO A 184 -4.14 -14.69 4.70
N TRP A 185 -3.16 -14.00 4.11
CA TRP A 185 -2.27 -13.10 4.85
C TRP A 185 -2.19 -11.70 4.23
N PRO A 186 -2.57 -10.62 4.97
CA PRO A 186 -2.42 -9.23 4.51
C PRO A 186 -0.99 -8.76 4.32
N LEU A 187 -0.06 -9.41 5.03
CA LEU A 187 1.36 -9.11 4.99
C LEU A 187 2.07 -10.40 4.58
N ALA A 188 3.05 -10.31 3.69
CA ALA A 188 4.14 -11.27 3.75
C ALA A 188 4.81 -11.02 5.11
N ILE A 189 4.46 -11.84 6.11
CA ILE A 189 5.02 -11.86 7.48
C ILE A 189 6.51 -12.28 7.44
N GLN A 190 7.14 -12.35 6.26
CA GLN A 190 8.56 -12.51 6.18
C GLN A 190 9.23 -11.26 6.74
N LEU A 191 10.18 -11.48 7.64
CA LEU A 191 11.13 -10.45 8.05
C LEU A 191 11.75 -9.88 6.77
N PRO A 192 11.66 -8.56 6.56
CA PRO A 192 12.32 -7.97 5.42
C PRO A 192 13.82 -8.29 5.48
N ARG A 193 14.42 -8.53 4.32
CA ARG A 193 15.88 -8.64 4.18
C ARG A 193 16.49 -7.24 4.39
N ILE A 194 16.56 -6.81 5.64
CA ILE A 194 17.20 -5.57 6.06
C ILE A 194 18.57 -5.94 6.62
N ASN A 195 19.57 -5.12 6.32
CA ASN A 195 20.88 -5.26 6.95
C ASN A 195 20.73 -5.09 8.46
N LYS A 196 21.19 -6.08 9.24
CA LYS A 196 21.07 -6.13 10.70
C LYS A 196 21.81 -5.00 11.45
N ARG A 197 22.51 -4.11 10.74
CA ARG A 197 23.39 -3.07 11.30
C ARG A 197 22.75 -1.68 11.35
N GLY A 198 21.43 -1.56 11.20
CA GLY A 198 20.76 -0.26 11.21
C GLY A 198 20.04 0.03 12.53
N ASP A 199 20.09 1.27 12.99
CA ASP A 199 19.41 1.78 14.21
C ASP A 199 17.90 1.51 14.23
N TRP A 200 17.31 1.22 13.07
CA TRP A 200 15.87 0.96 12.90
C TRP A 200 15.50 -0.52 12.98
N TYR A 201 16.48 -1.43 13.00
CA TYR A 201 16.25 -2.87 12.90
C TYR A 201 15.39 -3.40 14.05
N ASP A 202 15.67 -2.96 15.29
CA ASP A 202 14.94 -3.40 16.47
C ASP A 202 13.49 -2.93 16.45
N ASN A 203 13.24 -1.68 16.06
CA ASN A 203 11.89 -1.14 15.94
C ASN A 203 11.05 -1.91 14.91
N ILE A 204 11.67 -2.33 13.80
CA ILE A 204 11.00 -3.10 12.75
C ILE A 204 10.73 -4.53 13.21
N THR A 205 11.66 -5.14 13.93
CA THR A 205 11.53 -6.50 14.47
C THR A 205 10.45 -6.53 15.56
N ASN A 206 10.44 -5.53 16.45
CA ASN A 206 9.38 -5.35 17.43
C ASN A 206 8.03 -5.14 16.74
N ALA A 207 7.96 -4.28 15.72
CA ALA A 207 6.73 -4.07 14.97
C ALA A 207 6.23 -5.35 14.29
N GLN A 208 7.15 -6.19 13.81
CA GLN A 208 6.82 -7.49 13.24
C GLN A 208 6.24 -8.41 14.31
N HIS A 209 6.86 -8.47 15.48
CA HIS A 209 6.40 -9.29 16.60
C HIS A 209 4.98 -8.92 17.02
N PHE A 210 4.73 -7.64 17.34
CA PHE A 210 3.40 -7.16 17.73
C PHE A 210 2.35 -7.38 16.63
N ALA A 211 2.71 -7.17 15.36
CA ALA A 211 1.78 -7.44 14.25
C ALA A 211 1.39 -8.92 14.18
N VAL A 212 2.34 -9.85 14.36
CA VAL A 212 2.05 -11.30 14.38
C VAL A 212 1.12 -11.64 15.54
N CYS A 213 1.39 -11.13 16.73
CA CYS A 213 0.55 -11.42 17.89
C CYS A 213 -0.86 -10.81 17.75
N ALA A 214 -0.97 -9.59 17.24
CA ALA A 214 -2.25 -8.94 16.97
C ALA A 214 -3.11 -9.70 15.93
N ILE A 215 -2.49 -10.34 14.93
CA ILE A 215 -3.21 -11.20 13.98
C ILE A 215 -3.70 -12.47 14.69
N LYS A 216 -2.83 -13.13 15.46
CA LYS A 216 -3.16 -14.38 16.18
C LYS A 216 -4.30 -14.20 17.19
N ARG A 217 -4.35 -13.05 17.87
CA ARG A 217 -5.41 -12.70 18.82
C ARG A 217 -6.79 -12.54 18.16
N ARG A 218 -6.85 -12.36 16.84
CA ARG A 218 -8.11 -12.04 16.18
C ARG A 218 -8.93 -13.31 15.92
N PRO A 219 -10.13 -13.45 16.52
CA PRO A 219 -10.87 -14.71 16.56
C PRO A 219 -11.44 -15.21 15.21
N ASN A 220 -11.39 -14.41 14.14
CA ASN A 220 -12.17 -14.65 12.90
C ASN A 220 -11.33 -14.66 11.60
N VAL A 221 -10.01 -14.80 11.67
CA VAL A 221 -9.14 -14.68 10.46
C VAL A 221 -8.56 -16.00 9.99
N ILE A 222 -8.55 -17.04 10.82
CA ILE A 222 -8.11 -18.38 10.39
C ILE A 222 -9.38 -19.16 10.04
N PRO A 223 -9.73 -19.34 8.75
CA PRO A 223 -10.57 -20.48 8.40
C PRO A 223 -9.78 -21.71 8.83
N ASP A 224 -10.39 -22.55 9.67
CA ASP A 224 -9.81 -23.85 10.01
C ASP A 224 -9.41 -24.54 8.70
N THR A 225 -8.11 -24.66 8.49
CA THR A 225 -7.56 -25.49 7.43
C THR A 225 -7.55 -26.91 7.96
N SER A 226 -8.74 -27.48 8.10
CA SER A 226 -8.97 -28.92 8.30
C SER A 226 -9.26 -29.60 6.97
#